data_AF-A0A495L674-F1
#
_entry.id   AF-A0A495L674-F1
#
_cell.length_a   1.000
_cell.length_b   1.000
_cell.length_c   1.000
_cell.angle_alpha   90.00
_cell.angle_beta   90.00
_cell.angle_gamma   90.00
#
_symmetry.space_group_name_H-M   'P 1'
#
loop_
_entity.id
_entity.type
_entity.pdbx_description
1 polymer ?
#
loop_
_entity_poly.entity_id
_entity_poly.type
_entity_poly.pdbx_seq_one_letter_code
_entity_poly.pdbx_strand_id
1 'polypeptide(L)'
;MSTERVTALGGELRRVHGKLRDALALARAGLDGGGRPSEAVDDLLLFCHGFCAALSGHHRAEDGSLFPELLRARPDLAPVVAKLTQDHNLIEHLIGGLRRAVAESTDPEVAHSHLDGIEAVMETHFTYEERQLGAVLDGMDADVDRTEIFGPIT
;
A
#
# COMPACT_ATOMS: atom_id res chain seq x y z
N MET A 1 -22.83 21.18 16.08
CA MET A 1 -22.03 20.93 14.86
C MET A 1 -20.89 20.05 15.29
N SER A 2 -20.92 18.77 14.92
CA SER A 2 -19.90 17.81 15.34
C SER A 2 -18.59 18.20 14.68
N THR A 3 -17.56 18.47 15.48
CA THR A 3 -16.22 18.81 15.02
C THR A 3 -15.63 17.57 14.33
N GLU A 4 -15.89 17.39 13.03
CA GLU A 4 -15.04 16.56 12.20
C GLU A 4 -13.63 17.14 12.35
N ARG A 5 -12.79 16.44 13.10
CA ARG A 5 -11.37 16.76 13.18
C ARG A 5 -10.85 16.62 11.75
N VAL A 6 -10.66 17.74 11.07
CA VAL A 6 -9.92 17.80 9.80
C VAL A 6 -8.61 17.07 10.07
N THR A 7 -8.51 15.83 9.58
CA THR A 7 -7.27 15.10 9.74
C THR A 7 -6.33 15.63 8.69
N ALA A 8 -5.20 16.14 9.12
CA ALA A 8 -4.11 16.50 8.23
C ALA A 8 -3.74 15.31 7.33
N LEU A 9 -3.39 15.59 6.07
CA LEU A 9 -3.20 14.56 5.04
C LEU A 9 -2.06 13.59 5.39
N GLY A 10 -1.01 14.05 6.08
CA GLY A 10 0.05 13.15 6.56
C GLY A 10 -0.45 12.18 7.63
N GLY A 11 -1.45 12.58 8.43
CA GLY A 11 -2.17 11.68 9.32
C GLY A 11 -3.02 10.66 8.58
N GLU A 12 -3.57 11.02 7.42
CA GLU A 12 -4.33 10.10 6.57
C GLU A 12 -3.43 9.07 5.88
N LEU A 13 -2.30 9.51 5.32
CA LEU A 13 -1.28 8.60 4.75
C LEU A 13 -0.88 7.50 5.73
N ARG A 14 -0.53 7.89 6.97
CA ARG A 14 -0.18 6.91 8.03
C ARG A 14 -1.31 5.92 8.33
N ARG A 15 -2.57 6.35 8.25
CA ARG A 15 -3.71 5.46 8.45
C ARG A 15 -3.89 4.49 7.29
N VAL A 16 -3.73 4.97 6.06
CA VAL A 16 -3.75 4.13 4.86
C VAL A 16 -2.64 3.07 4.94
N HIS A 17 -1.41 3.46 5.28
CA HIS A 17 -0.31 2.51 5.50
C HIS A 17 -0.62 1.51 6.63
N GLY A 18 -1.22 1.96 7.73
CA GLY A 18 -1.68 1.07 8.81
C GLY A 18 -2.67 0.01 8.31
N LYS A 19 -3.70 0.42 7.57
CA LYS A 19 -4.68 -0.50 6.97
C LYS A 19 -4.02 -1.50 6.01
N LEU A 20 -3.00 -1.08 5.26
CA LEU A 20 -2.25 -1.94 4.33
C LEU A 20 -1.41 -2.98 5.08
N ARG A 21 -0.78 -2.60 6.21
CA ARG A 21 -0.08 -3.53 7.10
C ARG A 21 -1.05 -4.56 7.69
N ASP A 22 -2.21 -4.12 8.16
CA ASP A 22 -3.24 -5.02 8.69
C ASP A 22 -3.75 -6.00 7.62
N ALA A 23 -3.97 -5.53 6.39
CA ALA A 23 -4.39 -6.36 5.27
C ALA A 23 -3.34 -7.42 4.90
N LEU A 24 -2.06 -7.06 4.93
CA LEU A 24 -0.95 -8.00 4.73
C LEU A 24 -0.91 -9.06 5.84
N ALA A 25 -1.05 -8.65 7.11
CA ALA A 25 -1.09 -9.56 8.25
C ALA A 25 -2.25 -10.57 8.14
N LEU A 26 -3.43 -10.12 7.68
CA LEU A 26 -4.57 -11.00 7.41
C LEU A 26 -4.28 -11.99 6.27
N ALA A 27 -3.64 -11.55 5.19
CA ALA A 27 -3.24 -12.44 4.10
C ALA A 27 -2.26 -13.52 4.57
N ARG A 28 -1.33 -13.18 5.47
CA ARG A 28 -0.41 -14.17 6.09
C ARG A 28 -1.16 -15.14 7.00
N ALA A 29 -2.03 -14.64 7.87
CA ALA A 29 -2.80 -15.48 8.79
C ALA A 29 -3.72 -16.47 8.06
N GLY A 30 -4.22 -16.11 6.87
CA GLY A 30 -4.96 -17.01 6.00
C GLY A 30 -4.15 -18.22 5.52
N LEU A 31 -2.84 -18.07 5.34
CA LEU A 31 -1.94 -19.19 5.00
C LEU A 31 -1.70 -20.12 6.19
N ASP A 32 -1.57 -19.55 7.39
CA ASP A 32 -1.28 -20.28 8.63
C ASP A 32 -2.51 -21.05 9.17
N GLY A 33 -3.71 -20.65 8.75
CA GLY A 33 -4.97 -21.29 9.12
C GLY A 33 -5.05 -22.72 8.55
N GLY A 34 -4.69 -23.72 9.36
CA GLY A 34 -4.57 -25.15 9.00
C GLY A 34 -5.85 -25.88 8.58
N GLY A 35 -6.68 -25.27 7.73
CA GLY A 35 -7.72 -25.93 6.96
C GLY A 35 -7.13 -26.87 5.91
N ARG A 36 -7.99 -27.47 5.06
CA ARG A 36 -7.47 -28.29 3.95
C ARG A 36 -6.64 -27.40 3.02
N PRO A 37 -5.57 -27.90 2.36
CA PRO A 37 -4.73 -27.08 1.48
C PRO A 37 -5.52 -26.30 0.42
N SER A 38 -6.66 -26.82 -0.06
CA SER A 38 -7.53 -26.10 -1.00
C SER A 38 -8.25 -24.90 -0.38
N GLU A 39 -8.68 -24.99 0.88
CA GLU A 39 -9.37 -23.91 1.59
C GLU A 39 -8.40 -22.78 1.95
N ALA A 40 -7.18 -23.11 2.36
CA ALA A 40 -6.12 -22.14 2.61
C ALA A 40 -5.72 -21.37 1.33
N VAL A 41 -5.71 -22.03 0.17
CA VAL A 41 -5.45 -21.39 -1.12
C VAL A 41 -6.60 -20.47 -1.54
N ASP A 42 -7.86 -20.87 -1.34
CA ASP A 42 -9.03 -20.04 -1.67
C ASP A 42 -9.10 -18.76 -0.78
N ASP A 43 -8.86 -18.92 0.52
CA ASP A 43 -8.80 -17.79 1.46
C ASP A 43 -7.62 -16.87 1.12
N LEU A 44 -6.44 -17.43 0.84
CA LEU A 44 -5.28 -16.67 0.37
C LEU A 44 -5.60 -15.89 -0.90
N LEU A 45 -6.23 -16.51 -1.91
CA LEU A 45 -6.59 -15.83 -3.15
C LEU A 45 -7.51 -14.63 -2.86
N LEU A 46 -8.52 -14.80 -2.00
CA LEU A 46 -9.41 -13.71 -1.61
C LEU A 46 -8.66 -12.57 -0.89
N PHE A 47 -7.86 -12.88 0.13
CA PHE A 47 -7.12 -11.89 0.90
C PHE A 47 -6.01 -11.23 0.07
N CYS A 48 -5.27 -12.00 -0.71
CA CYS A 48 -4.26 -11.51 -1.65
C CYS A 48 -4.89 -10.60 -2.69
N HIS A 49 -6.05 -10.94 -3.26
CA HIS A 49 -6.73 -10.05 -4.21
C HIS A 49 -7.12 -8.73 -3.56
N GLY A 50 -7.69 -8.76 -2.36
CA GLY A 50 -8.04 -7.55 -1.61
C GLY A 50 -6.82 -6.68 -1.28
N PHE A 51 -5.82 -7.26 -0.63
CA PHE A 51 -4.56 -6.59 -0.28
C PHE A 51 -3.83 -6.05 -1.50
N CYS A 52 -3.61 -6.87 -2.54
CA CYS A 52 -2.89 -6.43 -3.73
C CYS A 52 -3.68 -5.36 -4.49
N ALA A 53 -5.01 -5.43 -4.55
CA ALA A 53 -5.81 -4.38 -5.19
C ALA A 53 -5.74 -3.07 -4.41
N ALA A 54 -5.81 -3.13 -3.07
CA ALA A 54 -5.67 -1.98 -2.18
C ALA A 54 -4.30 -1.31 -2.34
N LEU A 55 -3.21 -2.09 -2.25
CA LEU A 55 -1.85 -1.58 -2.35
C LEU A 55 -1.55 -0.99 -3.73
N SER A 56 -1.88 -1.71 -4.81
CA SER A 56 -1.74 -1.17 -6.18
C SER A 56 -2.62 0.06 -6.39
N GLY A 57 -3.81 0.10 -5.80
CA GLY A 57 -4.74 1.23 -5.92
C GLY A 57 -4.23 2.50 -5.24
N HIS A 58 -3.65 2.34 -4.05
CA HIS A 58 -3.02 3.40 -3.29
C HIS A 58 -1.83 4.02 -4.03
N HIS A 59 -0.83 3.21 -4.42
CA HIS A 59 0.35 3.73 -5.12
C HIS A 59 0.00 4.38 -6.47
N ARG A 60 -1.00 3.85 -7.20
CA ARG A 60 -1.47 4.49 -8.44
C ARG A 60 -2.13 5.84 -8.20
N ALA A 61 -2.87 6.00 -7.11
CA ALA A 61 -3.45 7.29 -6.73
C ALA A 61 -2.35 8.29 -6.37
N GLU A 62 -1.30 7.83 -5.68
CA GLU A 62 -0.18 8.71 -5.34
C GLU A 62 0.62 9.13 -6.58
N ASP A 63 1.01 8.17 -7.43
CA ASP A 63 1.74 8.44 -8.67
C ASP A 63 0.92 9.31 -9.65
N GLY A 64 -0.39 9.07 -9.72
CA GLY A 64 -1.29 9.70 -10.68
C GLY A 64 -1.87 11.05 -10.24
N SER A 65 -2.00 11.27 -8.93
CA SER A 65 -2.72 12.43 -8.39
C SER A 65 -1.89 13.17 -7.33
N LEU A 66 -1.43 12.50 -6.27
CA LEU A 66 -0.73 13.16 -5.16
C LEU A 66 0.61 13.77 -5.59
N PHE A 67 1.47 12.98 -6.23
CA PHE A 67 2.82 13.36 -6.59
C PHE A 67 2.84 14.51 -7.61
N PRO A 68 1.98 14.55 -8.65
CA PRO A 68 1.84 15.73 -9.51
C PRO A 68 1.52 17.01 -8.73
N GLU A 69 0.57 16.97 -7.80
CA GLU A 69 0.21 18.14 -6.99
C GLU A 69 1.33 18.56 -6.04
N LEU A 70 2.01 17.59 -5.42
CA LEU A 70 3.21 17.85 -4.61
C LEU A 70 4.31 18.53 -5.42
N LEU A 71 4.61 18.05 -6.63
CA LEU A 71 5.66 18.63 -7.47
C LEU A 71 5.29 20.01 -8.00
N ARG A 72 4.01 20.28 -8.23
CA ARG A 72 3.52 21.61 -8.59
C ARG A 72 3.73 22.62 -7.46
N ALA A 73 3.52 22.21 -6.21
CA ALA A 73 3.68 23.07 -5.04
C ALA A 73 5.12 23.13 -4.52
N ARG A 74 5.87 22.03 -4.63
CA ARG A 74 7.20 21.79 -4.05
C ARG A 74 8.11 21.05 -5.04
N PRO A 75 8.61 21.74 -6.10
CA PRO A 75 9.49 21.13 -7.09
C PRO A 75 10.78 20.54 -6.51
N ASP A 76 11.20 21.00 -5.32
CA ASP A 76 12.35 20.49 -4.58
C ASP A 76 12.19 19.03 -4.12
N LEU A 77 10.97 18.49 -4.11
CA LEU A 77 10.68 17.09 -3.77
C LEU A 77 10.87 16.13 -4.95
N ALA A 78 11.26 16.59 -6.14
CA ALA A 78 11.47 15.74 -7.31
C ALA A 78 12.35 14.49 -7.04
N PRO A 79 13.47 14.57 -6.29
CA PRO A 79 14.27 13.38 -5.96
C PRO A 79 13.55 12.39 -5.04
N VAL A 80 12.70 12.90 -4.12
CA VAL A 80 11.91 12.07 -3.20
C VAL A 80 10.84 11.32 -4.00
N VAL A 81 10.05 12.04 -4.80
CA VAL A 81 9.01 11.45 -5.65
C VAL A 81 9.59 10.42 -6.62
N ALA A 82 10.72 10.73 -7.27
CA ALA A 82 11.37 9.77 -8.17
C ALA A 82 11.74 8.46 -7.47
N LYS A 83 12.22 8.54 -6.22
CA LYS A 83 12.51 7.34 -5.42
C LYS A 83 11.23 6.60 -5.03
N LEU A 84 10.19 7.30 -4.58
CA LEU A 84 8.91 6.68 -4.21
C LEU A 84 8.27 5.95 -5.39
N THR A 85 8.21 6.57 -6.56
CA THR A 85 7.72 5.92 -7.78
C THR A 85 8.61 4.72 -8.18
N GLN A 86 9.92 4.76 -7.94
CA GLN A 86 10.77 3.59 -8.14
C GLN A 86 10.39 2.44 -7.20
N ASP A 87 10.16 2.75 -5.91
CA ASP A 87 9.72 1.78 -4.92
C ASP A 87 8.33 1.20 -5.29
N HIS A 88 7.39 2.03 -5.78
CA HIS A 88 6.08 1.59 -6.27
C HIS A 88 6.18 0.58 -7.41
N ASN A 89 7.06 0.83 -8.38
CA ASN A 89 7.28 -0.08 -9.50
C ASN A 89 7.85 -1.43 -9.04
N LEU A 90 8.75 -1.43 -8.06
CA LEU A 90 9.26 -2.66 -7.45
C LEU A 90 8.15 -3.43 -6.73
N ILE A 91 7.33 -2.73 -5.94
CA ILE A 91 6.22 -3.36 -5.22
C ILE A 91 5.20 -3.95 -6.19
N GLU A 92 4.82 -3.25 -7.26
CA GLU A 92 3.91 -3.79 -8.28
C GLU A 92 4.50 -5.03 -8.97
N HIS A 93 5.81 -5.05 -9.21
CA HIS A 93 6.49 -6.24 -9.73
C HIS A 93 6.37 -7.43 -8.76
N LEU A 94 6.59 -7.22 -7.47
CA LEU A 94 6.47 -8.25 -6.43
C LEU A 94 5.03 -8.76 -6.28
N ILE A 95 4.04 -7.84 -6.32
CA ILE A 95 2.61 -8.19 -6.36
C ILE A 95 2.30 -9.09 -7.56
N GLY A 96 2.83 -8.74 -8.74
CA GLY A 96 2.68 -9.57 -9.94
C GLY A 96 3.30 -10.97 -9.78
N GLY A 97 4.44 -11.05 -9.07
CA GLY A 97 5.06 -12.32 -8.68
C GLY A 97 4.17 -13.17 -7.78
N LEU A 98 3.65 -12.58 -6.70
CA LEU A 98 2.73 -13.25 -5.78
C LEU A 98 1.49 -13.76 -6.52
N ARG A 99 0.83 -12.92 -7.33
CA ARG A 99 -0.36 -13.30 -8.10
C ARG A 99 -0.13 -14.51 -9.01
N ARG A 100 1.04 -14.62 -9.63
CA ARG A 100 1.40 -15.80 -10.44
C ARG A 100 1.65 -17.01 -9.56
N ALA A 101 2.41 -16.85 -8.48
CA ALA A 101 2.73 -17.93 -7.57
C ALA A 101 1.50 -18.60 -6.97
N VAL A 102 0.51 -17.81 -6.51
CA VAL A 102 -0.75 -18.35 -5.95
C VAL A 102 -1.65 -18.99 -7.00
N ALA A 103 -1.50 -18.63 -8.28
CA ALA A 103 -2.25 -19.24 -9.38
C ALA A 103 -1.62 -20.56 -9.86
N GLU A 104 -0.30 -20.69 -9.74
CA GLU A 104 0.49 -21.79 -10.31
C GLU A 104 0.90 -22.85 -9.27
N SER A 105 0.87 -22.52 -7.98
CA SER A 105 1.30 -23.39 -6.87
C SER A 105 0.22 -23.53 -5.81
N THR A 106 0.13 -24.72 -5.22
CA THR A 106 -0.68 -24.99 -4.00
C THR A 106 0.18 -25.09 -2.74
N ASP A 107 1.50 -24.87 -2.87
CA ASP A 107 2.44 -24.87 -1.75
C ASP A 107 2.38 -23.53 -1.01
N PRO A 108 1.92 -23.50 0.26
CA PRO A 108 1.83 -22.29 1.07
C PRO A 108 3.19 -21.59 1.27
N GLU A 109 4.31 -22.35 1.30
CA GLU A 109 5.64 -21.79 1.53
C GLU A 109 6.08 -20.85 0.40
N VAL A 110 5.64 -21.13 -0.83
CA VAL A 110 5.90 -20.25 -1.98
C VAL A 110 5.19 -18.91 -1.78
N ALA A 111 3.92 -18.93 -1.33
CA ALA A 111 3.18 -17.71 -1.04
C ALA A 111 3.78 -16.93 0.13
N HIS A 112 4.20 -17.60 1.21
CA HIS A 112 4.90 -16.98 2.34
C HIS A 112 6.15 -16.22 1.90
N SER A 113 7.01 -16.85 1.09
CA SER A 113 8.24 -16.22 0.60
C SER A 113 7.97 -14.95 -0.22
N HIS A 114 6.92 -14.95 -1.04
CA HIS A 114 6.50 -13.76 -1.77
C HIS A 114 5.95 -12.66 -0.85
N LEU A 115 5.15 -13.01 0.15
CA LEU A 115 4.64 -12.06 1.14
C LEU A 115 5.77 -11.46 1.99
N ASP A 116 6.77 -12.25 2.39
CA ASP A 116 7.97 -11.77 3.10
C ASP A 116 8.71 -10.70 2.28
N GLY A 117 8.89 -10.94 0.98
CA GLY A 117 9.53 -10.00 0.08
C GLY A 117 8.75 -8.69 -0.06
N ILE A 118 7.41 -8.78 -0.16
CA ILE A 118 6.54 -7.60 -0.22
C ILE A 118 6.59 -6.82 1.09
N GLU A 119 6.48 -7.50 2.24
CA GLU A 119 6.53 -6.88 3.57
C GLU A 119 7.82 -6.09 3.79
N ALA A 120 8.96 -6.72 3.48
CA ALA A 120 10.27 -6.09 3.67
C ALA A 120 10.40 -4.79 2.86
N VAL A 121 9.95 -4.78 1.61
CA VAL A 121 10.00 -3.57 0.77
C VAL A 121 9.00 -2.54 1.26
N MET A 122 7.75 -2.93 1.55
CA MET A 122 6.70 -2.05 2.06
C MET A 122 7.12 -1.31 3.32
N GLU A 123 7.71 -1.98 4.30
CA GLU A 123 8.08 -1.31 5.55
C GLU A 123 9.16 -0.24 5.34
N THR A 124 10.15 -0.52 4.49
CA THR A 124 11.17 0.48 4.14
C THR A 124 10.58 1.65 3.37
N HIS A 125 9.63 1.37 2.47
CA HIS A 125 8.96 2.35 1.64
C HIS A 125 8.05 3.27 2.47
N PHE A 126 7.11 2.72 3.26
CA PHE A 126 6.21 3.48 4.12
C PHE A 126 6.98 4.35 5.12
N THR A 127 8.00 3.80 5.76
CA THR A 127 8.83 4.55 6.70
C THR A 127 9.52 5.74 6.02
N TYR A 128 10.02 5.53 4.80
CA TYR A 128 10.68 6.58 4.04
C TYR A 128 9.68 7.67 3.63
N GLU A 129 8.54 7.29 3.07
CA GLU A 129 7.52 8.21 2.62
C GLU A 129 6.94 9.05 3.76
N GLU A 130 6.50 8.41 4.84
CA GLU A 130 5.94 9.10 6.01
C GLU A 130 6.93 10.13 6.57
N ARG A 131 8.22 9.79 6.58
CA ARG A 131 9.29 10.68 7.02
C ARG A 131 9.51 11.86 6.07
N GLN A 132 9.48 11.63 4.75
CA GLN A 132 9.76 12.70 3.77
C GLN A 132 8.55 13.60 3.53
N LEU A 133 7.35 13.02 3.43
CA LEU A 133 6.15 13.70 2.98
C LEU A 133 5.19 14.05 4.10
N GLY A 134 5.20 13.35 5.25
CA GLY A 134 4.19 13.53 6.29
C GLY A 134 3.96 14.99 6.72
N ALA A 135 5.02 15.72 7.06
CA ALA A 135 4.91 17.13 7.45
C ALA A 135 4.59 18.07 6.28
N VAL A 136 4.97 17.69 5.05
CA VAL A 136 4.62 18.45 3.84
C VAL A 136 3.11 18.34 3.58
N LEU A 137 2.58 17.11 3.65
CA LEU A 137 1.17 16.80 3.49
C LEU A 137 0.31 17.47 4.57
N ASP A 138 0.81 17.54 5.81
CA ASP A 138 0.12 18.23 6.90
C ASP A 138 -0.03 19.76 6.66
N GLY A 139 0.77 20.32 5.76
CA GLY A 139 0.70 21.73 5.35
C GLY A 139 -0.07 21.98 4.04
N MET A 140 -0.58 20.94 3.38
CA MET A 140 -1.41 21.07 2.18
C MET A 140 -2.86 21.43 2.53
N ASP A 141 -3.61 21.93 1.55
CA ASP A 141 -5.03 22.26 1.70
C ASP A 141 -5.83 21.02 2.10
N ALA A 142 -6.84 21.19 2.96
CA ALA A 142 -7.65 20.10 3.50
C ALA A 142 -8.82 19.70 2.58
N ASP A 143 -9.08 20.46 1.51
CA ASP A 143 -10.21 20.29 0.59
C ASP A 143 -9.92 19.35 -0.61
N VAL A 144 -8.78 18.64 -0.60
CA VAL A 144 -8.50 17.61 -1.62
C VAL A 144 -9.27 16.32 -1.35
N ASP A 145 -9.77 15.70 -2.42
CA ASP A 145 -10.42 14.39 -2.35
C ASP A 145 -9.39 13.32 -1.94
N ARG A 146 -9.59 12.76 -0.75
CA ARG A 146 -8.71 11.74 -0.17
C ARG A 146 -8.68 10.48 -1.01
N THR A 147 -9.81 10.07 -1.55
CA THR A 147 -9.92 8.87 -2.37
C THR A 147 -9.19 9.06 -3.69
N GLU A 148 -9.14 10.29 -4.21
CA GLU A 148 -8.37 10.62 -5.41
C GLU A 148 -6.85 10.53 -5.19
N ILE A 149 -6.35 10.99 -4.03
CA ILE A 149 -4.89 11.09 -3.78
C ILE A 149 -4.28 9.89 -3.05
N PHE A 150 -5.05 9.15 -2.25
CA PHE A 150 -4.56 7.97 -1.53
C PHE A 150 -5.27 6.67 -1.96
N GLY A 151 -6.26 6.77 -2.84
CA GLY A 151 -6.95 5.60 -3.38
C GLY A 151 -8.09 5.08 -2.51
N PRO A 152 -8.61 3.88 -2.82
CA PRO A 152 -9.92 3.38 -2.36
C PRO A 152 -9.96 2.94 -0.89
N ILE A 153 -8.86 3.06 -0.16
CA ILE A 153 -8.69 2.60 1.22
C ILE A 153 -8.65 3.75 2.24
N THR A 154 -9.12 4.93 1.83
CA THR A 154 -9.26 6.13 2.67
C THR A 154 -10.47 6.04 3.60
#